data_AF-X1S5J6-F1
#
_entry.id   AF-X1S5J6-F1
#
_cell.length_a   1.000
_cell.length_b   1.000
_cell.length_c   1.000
_cell.angle_alpha   90.00
_cell.angle_beta   90.00
_cell.angle_gamma   90.00
#
_symmetry.space_group_name_H-M   'P 1'
#
loop_
_entity.id
_entity.type
_entity.pdbx_description
1 polymer ?
#
loop_
_entity_poly.entity_id
_entity_poly.type
_entity_poly.pdbx_seq_one_letter_code
_entity_poly.pdbx_strand_id
1 'polypeptide(L)'
;AERLQILDFLLGTYETAVQRNYELRKTQDALRKTQDELRSLNEQLEQKVGERTAYLSTEITERKRVEKELKRLYTELKESQSQLIQAEKMSAVGTFVAGVAHELNNPITAILHFVQYCIKHTSKEDRLYSILQDIERETRSYIDTTQNLLTFSHMQREKKVHQKESLNTILNRVLKLLSYRIEKNNISVSKNISIGVPDIPMNVNNIQQVFLNLLKILKYKKRYQEPPEVKTSKALYTFSFPSILYIYWKVCQGIVIFP
;
A
#
# COMPACT_ATOMS: atom_id res chain seq x y z
N ALA A 1 13.63 2.10 117.73
CA ALA A 1 14.38 2.66 116.60
C ALA A 1 14.03 1.95 115.29
N GLU A 2 14.18 0.62 115.20
CA GLU A 2 13.93 -0.16 113.97
C GLU A 2 12.51 -0.04 113.37
N ARG A 3 11.44 -0.09 114.19
CA ARG A 3 10.07 0.05 113.68
C ARG A 3 9.79 1.40 113.00
N LEU A 4 10.40 2.48 113.48
CA LEU A 4 10.24 3.82 112.89
C LEU A 4 11.01 3.93 111.57
N GLN A 5 12.21 3.36 111.50
CA GLN A 5 13.01 3.29 110.27
C GLN A 5 12.33 2.46 109.17
N ILE A 6 11.68 1.36 109.53
CA ILE A 6 10.90 0.54 108.58
C ILE A 6 9.70 1.33 108.03
N LEU A 7 9.03 2.11 108.89
CA LEU A 7 7.85 2.89 108.49
C LEU A 7 8.23 4.07 107.57
N ASP A 8 9.32 4.76 107.86
CA ASP A 8 9.89 5.80 106.97
C ASP A 8 10.31 5.22 105.61
N PHE A 9 10.92 4.03 105.60
CA PHE A 9 11.29 3.35 104.37
C PHE A 9 10.07 2.94 103.53
N LEU A 10 9.03 2.40 104.18
CA LEU A 10 7.77 2.05 103.51
C LEU A 10 7.03 3.29 103.00
N LEU A 11 7.08 4.41 103.74
CA LEU A 11 6.49 5.67 103.31
C LEU A 11 7.22 6.24 102.08
N GLY A 12 8.56 6.31 102.12
CA GLY A 12 9.36 6.82 101.00
C GLY A 12 9.26 5.96 99.73
N THR A 13 9.16 4.63 99.88
CA THR A 13 8.91 3.73 98.74
C THR A 13 7.50 3.89 98.16
N TYR A 14 6.49 4.07 99.01
CA TYR A 14 5.12 4.38 98.58
C TYR A 14 5.04 5.73 97.86
N GLU A 15 5.64 6.78 98.40
CA GLU A 15 5.71 8.11 97.78
C GLU A 15 6.41 8.04 96.41
N THR A 16 7.51 7.32 96.31
CA THR A 16 8.21 7.09 95.03
C THR A 16 7.33 6.35 94.03
N ALA A 17 6.58 5.33 94.47
CA ALA A 17 5.66 4.58 93.63
C ALA A 17 4.48 5.44 93.16
N VAL A 18 3.93 6.31 94.01
CA VAL A 18 2.88 7.27 93.64
C VAL A 18 3.39 8.28 92.62
N GLN A 19 4.58 8.85 92.84
CA GLN A 19 5.20 9.78 91.90
C GLN A 19 5.44 9.14 90.54
N ARG A 20 5.94 7.89 90.53
CA ARG A 20 6.17 7.14 89.29
C ARG A 20 4.88 6.81 88.56
N ASN A 21 3.80 6.47 89.29
CA ASN A 21 2.48 6.27 88.70
C ASN A 21 1.90 7.55 88.10
N TYR A 22 2.16 8.71 88.73
CA TYR A 22 1.76 10.00 88.19
C TYR A 22 2.48 10.32 86.86
N GLU A 23 3.80 10.15 86.81
CA GLU A 23 4.58 10.34 85.57
C GLU A 23 4.19 9.34 84.47
N LEU A 24 3.93 8.07 84.83
CA LEU A 24 3.45 7.07 83.88
C LEU A 24 2.11 7.46 83.26
N ARG A 25 1.16 7.98 84.05
CA ARG A 25 -0.11 8.48 83.51
C ARG A 25 0.09 9.66 82.56
N LYS A 26 0.91 10.62 82.95
CA LYS A 26 1.22 11.79 82.10
C LYS A 26 1.86 11.39 80.77
N THR A 27 2.79 10.42 80.78
CA THR A 27 3.40 9.90 79.55
C THR A 27 2.42 9.08 78.71
N GLN A 28 1.53 8.31 79.32
CA GLN A 28 0.46 7.58 78.61
C GLN A 28 -0.51 8.54 77.91
N ASP A 29 -0.89 9.64 78.57
CA ASP A 29 -1.77 10.65 77.99
C ASP A 29 -1.09 11.38 76.83
N ALA A 30 0.19 11.73 76.96
CA ALA A 30 0.97 12.31 75.87
C ALA A 30 1.11 11.35 74.68
N LEU A 31 1.40 10.07 74.95
CA LEU A 31 1.53 9.04 73.90
C LEU A 31 0.21 8.84 73.15
N ARG A 32 -0.92 8.79 73.87
CA ARG A 32 -2.26 8.72 73.25
C ARG A 32 -2.50 9.90 72.33
N LYS A 33 -2.20 11.12 72.78
CA LYS A 33 -2.36 12.33 71.97
C LYS A 33 -1.54 12.26 70.68
N THR A 34 -0.27 11.85 70.77
CA THR A 34 0.59 11.67 69.58
C THR A 34 0.08 10.57 68.66
N GLN A 35 -0.43 9.46 69.19
CA GLN A 35 -1.03 8.39 68.39
C GLN A 35 -2.27 8.86 67.62
N ASP A 36 -3.13 9.67 68.25
CA ASP A 36 -4.31 10.24 67.61
C ASP A 36 -3.93 11.24 66.51
N GLU A 37 -2.95 12.11 66.77
CA GLU A 37 -2.40 13.04 65.76
C GLU A 37 -1.81 12.29 64.56
N LEU A 38 -1.02 11.24 64.82
CA LEU A 38 -0.38 10.43 63.77
C LEU A 38 -1.42 9.67 62.94
N ARG A 39 -2.47 9.16 63.59
CA ARG A 39 -3.60 8.51 62.91
C ARG A 39 -4.32 9.49 61.99
N SER A 40 -4.64 10.69 62.48
CA SER A 40 -5.31 11.71 61.67
C SER A 40 -4.45 12.14 60.47
N LEU A 41 -3.14 12.29 60.67
CA LEU A 41 -2.23 12.62 59.58
C LEU A 41 -2.12 11.50 58.55
N ASN A 42 -2.09 10.24 58.99
CA ASN A 42 -2.04 9.09 58.08
C ASN A 42 -3.33 8.98 57.25
N GLU A 43 -4.50 9.16 57.87
CA GLU A 43 -5.78 9.18 57.17
C GLU A 43 -5.83 10.30 56.10
N GLN A 44 -5.33 11.50 56.41
CA GLN A 44 -5.22 12.59 55.44
C GLN A 44 -4.23 12.28 54.31
N LEU A 45 -3.10 11.64 54.61
CA LEU A 45 -2.11 11.26 53.61
C LEU A 45 -2.69 10.21 52.67
N GLU A 46 -3.34 9.18 53.20
CA GLU A 46 -4.00 8.13 52.41
C GLU A 46 -5.06 8.72 51.49
N GLN A 47 -5.86 9.67 51.97
CA GLN A 47 -6.82 10.39 51.13
C GLN A 47 -6.12 11.14 49.99
N LYS A 48 -5.10 11.95 50.28
CA LYS A 48 -4.36 12.70 49.25
C LYS A 48 -3.68 11.79 48.24
N VAL A 49 -3.11 10.67 48.69
CA VAL A 49 -2.49 9.67 47.82
C VAL A 49 -3.56 9.05 46.91
N GLY A 50 -4.73 8.70 47.46
CA GLY A 50 -5.86 8.18 46.69
C GLY A 50 -6.32 9.16 45.60
N GLU A 51 -6.57 10.42 45.97
CA GLU A 51 -6.97 11.48 45.05
C GLU A 51 -5.93 11.71 43.94
N ARG A 52 -4.64 11.80 44.31
CA ARG A 52 -3.56 12.02 43.34
C ARG A 52 -3.37 10.82 42.41
N THR A 53 -3.50 9.60 42.93
CA THR A 53 -3.39 8.38 42.14
C THR A 53 -4.53 8.26 41.13
N ALA A 54 -5.76 8.59 41.54
CA ALA A 54 -6.91 8.63 40.64
C ALA A 54 -6.71 9.66 39.52
N TYR A 55 -6.31 10.88 39.86
CA TYR A 55 -6.03 11.95 38.89
C TYR A 55 -4.91 11.58 37.89
N LEU A 56 -3.81 10.99 38.38
CA LEU A 56 -2.72 10.55 37.50
C LEU A 56 -3.16 9.40 36.58
N SER A 57 -4.00 8.49 37.07
CA SER A 57 -4.52 7.39 36.26
C SER A 57 -5.39 7.90 35.10
N THR A 58 -6.23 8.90 35.35
CA THR A 58 -7.04 9.52 34.29
C THR A 58 -6.16 10.27 33.28
N GLU A 59 -5.19 11.05 33.75
CA GLU A 59 -4.25 11.79 32.90
C GLU A 59 -3.41 10.85 32.02
N ILE A 60 -2.92 9.73 32.57
CA ILE A 60 -2.17 8.72 31.81
C ILE A 60 -3.05 8.09 30.73
N THR A 61 -4.32 7.83 31.03
CA THR A 61 -5.26 7.23 30.07
C THR A 61 -5.50 8.17 28.89
N GLU A 62 -5.73 9.45 29.17
CA GLU A 62 -5.90 10.47 28.12
C GLU A 62 -4.63 10.66 27.29
N ARG A 63 -3.45 10.74 27.94
CA ARG A 63 -2.17 10.83 27.22
C ARG A 63 -1.94 9.64 26.28
N LYS A 64 -2.20 8.42 26.74
CA LYS A 64 -2.09 7.22 25.89
C LYS A 64 -3.05 7.25 24.71
N ARG A 65 -4.26 7.80 24.90
CA ARG A 65 -5.23 7.96 23.81
C ARG A 65 -4.73 8.93 22.75
N VAL A 66 -4.26 10.10 23.17
CA VAL A 66 -3.70 11.12 22.28
C VAL A 66 -2.46 10.60 21.55
N GLU A 67 -1.57 9.90 22.23
CA GLU A 67 -0.36 9.32 21.62
C GLU A 67 -0.72 8.29 20.54
N LYS A 68 -1.71 7.44 20.80
CA LYS A 68 -2.19 6.45 19.82
C LYS A 68 -2.78 7.13 18.58
N GLU A 69 -3.57 8.18 18.76
CA GLU A 69 -4.15 8.94 17.67
C GLU A 69 -3.08 9.68 16.86
N LEU A 70 -2.12 10.31 17.53
CA LEU A 70 -0.99 10.98 16.88
C LEU A 70 -0.16 10.01 16.04
N LYS A 71 0.11 8.80 16.57
CA LYS A 71 0.85 7.76 15.84
C LYS A 71 0.10 7.29 14.59
N ARG A 72 -1.23 7.17 14.69
CA ARG A 72 -2.08 6.83 13.53
C ARG A 72 -2.01 7.92 12.46
N LEU A 73 -2.25 9.18 12.84
CA LEU A 73 -2.20 10.32 11.93
C LEU A 73 -0.83 10.48 11.27
N TYR A 74 0.25 10.28 12.03
CA TYR A 74 1.61 10.31 11.49
C TYR A 74 1.85 9.22 10.44
N THR A 75 1.33 8.03 10.67
CA THR A 75 1.44 6.92 9.71
C THR A 75 0.66 7.22 8.43
N GLU A 76 -0.59 7.68 8.56
CA GLU A 76 -1.42 8.09 7.42
C GLU A 76 -0.77 9.23 6.61
N LEU A 77 -0.21 10.23 7.30
CA LEU A 77 0.51 11.33 6.67
C LEU A 77 1.74 10.84 5.89
N LYS A 78 2.54 9.95 6.50
CA LYS A 78 3.74 9.40 5.88
C LYS A 78 3.40 8.57 4.63
N GLU A 79 2.34 7.77 4.68
CA GLU A 79 1.86 7.02 3.52
C GLU A 79 1.38 7.94 2.41
N SER A 80 0.61 8.97 2.74
CA SER A 80 0.13 9.97 1.77
C SER A 80 1.28 10.72 1.10
N GLN A 81 2.29 11.17 1.87
CA GLN A 81 3.49 11.82 1.33
C GLN A 81 4.27 10.88 0.40
N SER A 82 4.44 9.62 0.77
CA SER A 82 5.09 8.62 -0.08
C SER A 82 4.37 8.45 -1.41
N GLN A 83 3.03 8.38 -1.39
CA GLN A 83 2.20 8.30 -2.59
C GLN A 83 2.33 9.55 -3.46
N LEU A 84 2.39 10.75 -2.86
CA LEU A 84 2.58 12.01 -3.59
C LEU A 84 3.95 12.06 -4.27
N ILE A 85 5.02 11.72 -3.55
CA ILE A 85 6.38 11.66 -4.11
C ILE A 85 6.44 10.65 -5.27
N GLN A 86 5.81 9.49 -5.12
CA GLN A 86 5.76 8.50 -6.18
C GLN A 86 4.98 9.00 -7.40
N ALA A 87 3.84 9.67 -7.19
CA ALA A 87 3.05 10.26 -8.26
C ALA A 87 3.84 11.35 -9.01
N GLU A 88 4.57 12.20 -8.29
CA GLU A 88 5.42 13.25 -8.88
C GLU A 88 6.57 12.65 -9.70
N LYS A 89 7.27 11.64 -9.15
CA LYS A 89 8.30 10.89 -9.89
C LYS A 89 7.74 10.28 -11.18
N MET A 90 6.58 9.64 -11.11
CA MET A 90 5.96 9.02 -12.29
C MET A 90 5.50 10.07 -13.30
N SER A 91 5.04 11.24 -12.87
CA SER A 91 4.69 12.36 -13.75
C SER A 91 5.92 12.90 -14.49
N ALA A 92 7.05 13.06 -13.79
CA ALA A 92 8.32 13.45 -14.39
C ALA A 92 8.80 12.41 -15.43
N VAL A 93 8.75 11.11 -15.07
CA VAL A 93 9.06 10.01 -16.00
C VAL A 93 8.14 10.04 -17.21
N GLY A 94 6.83 10.21 -17.02
CA GLY A 94 5.88 10.31 -18.14
C GLY A 94 6.22 11.46 -19.08
N THR A 95 6.52 12.64 -18.53
CA THR A 95 6.90 13.82 -19.33
C THR A 95 8.19 13.58 -20.11
N PHE A 96 9.20 12.99 -19.47
CA PHE A 96 10.45 12.62 -20.12
C PHE A 96 10.23 11.61 -21.25
N VAL A 97 9.48 10.54 -21.00
CA VAL A 97 9.16 9.51 -21.98
C VAL A 97 8.40 10.09 -23.18
N ALA A 98 7.49 11.04 -22.96
CA ALA A 98 6.78 11.70 -24.06
C ALA A 98 7.72 12.52 -24.95
N GLY A 99 8.67 13.26 -24.35
CA GLY A 99 9.70 13.99 -25.09
C GLY A 99 10.57 13.04 -25.92
N VAL A 100 11.12 11.99 -25.27
CA VAL A 100 11.96 10.99 -25.93
C VAL A 100 11.21 10.28 -27.07
N ALA A 101 9.95 9.89 -26.85
CA ALA A 101 9.17 9.21 -27.88
C ALA A 101 8.86 10.12 -29.07
N HIS A 102 8.58 11.40 -28.85
CA HIS A 102 8.41 12.36 -29.93
C HIS A 102 9.71 12.53 -30.74
N GLU A 103 10.84 12.69 -30.07
CA GLU A 103 12.14 12.83 -30.72
C GLU A 103 12.59 11.58 -31.47
N LEU A 104 12.27 10.37 -30.97
CA LEU A 104 12.52 9.11 -31.67
C LEU A 104 11.58 8.90 -32.86
N ASN A 105 10.32 9.27 -32.74
CA ASN A 105 9.34 9.11 -33.82
C ASN A 105 9.73 9.90 -35.07
N ASN A 106 10.34 11.07 -34.92
CA ASN A 106 10.75 11.92 -36.03
C ASN A 106 11.70 11.22 -37.02
N PRO A 107 12.91 10.77 -36.63
CA PRO A 107 13.83 10.09 -37.54
C PRO A 107 13.29 8.74 -38.02
N ILE A 108 12.58 7.98 -37.18
CA ILE A 108 12.02 6.67 -37.58
C ILE A 108 10.96 6.85 -38.67
N THR A 109 10.13 7.89 -38.55
CA THR A 109 9.11 8.22 -39.55
C THR A 109 9.75 8.67 -40.86
N ALA A 110 10.85 9.44 -40.81
CA ALA A 110 11.62 9.79 -42.00
C ALA A 110 12.20 8.54 -42.70
N ILE A 111 12.79 7.62 -41.94
CA ILE A 111 13.29 6.33 -42.46
C ILE A 111 12.16 5.54 -43.13
N LEU A 112 10.99 5.45 -42.48
CA LEU A 112 9.83 4.76 -43.04
C LEU A 112 9.44 5.36 -44.41
N HIS A 113 9.38 6.68 -44.52
CA HIS A 113 9.08 7.35 -45.79
C HIS A 113 10.12 7.05 -46.87
N PHE A 114 11.41 7.06 -46.55
CA PHE A 114 12.46 6.71 -47.50
C PHE A 114 12.37 5.26 -47.97
N VAL A 115 12.11 4.32 -47.05
CA VAL A 115 11.94 2.90 -47.39
C VAL A 115 10.71 2.71 -48.29
N GLN A 116 9.58 3.33 -47.95
CA GLN A 116 8.37 3.27 -48.77
C GLN A 116 8.58 3.89 -50.15
N TYR A 117 9.34 4.98 -50.23
CA TYR A 117 9.75 5.57 -51.50
C TYR A 117 10.58 4.59 -52.32
N CYS A 118 11.59 3.93 -51.74
CA CYS A 118 12.39 2.92 -52.43
C CYS A 118 11.53 1.74 -52.90
N ILE A 119 10.64 1.20 -52.05
CA ILE A 119 9.73 0.10 -52.43
C ILE A 119 8.89 0.46 -53.66
N LYS A 120 8.40 1.70 -53.73
CA LYS A 120 7.59 2.19 -54.85
C LYS A 120 8.35 2.23 -56.18
N HIS A 121 9.68 2.34 -56.14
CA HIS A 121 10.55 2.46 -57.32
C HIS A 121 11.39 1.20 -57.59
N THR A 122 11.19 0.13 -56.82
CA THR A 122 11.89 -1.15 -56.99
C THR A 122 10.92 -2.19 -57.56
N SER A 123 11.34 -2.93 -58.60
CA SER A 123 10.53 -4.01 -59.19
C SER A 123 10.30 -5.13 -58.18
N LYS A 124 9.14 -5.79 -58.23
CA LYS A 124 8.81 -6.89 -57.29
C LYS A 124 9.71 -8.12 -57.47
N GLU A 125 10.27 -8.29 -58.65
CA GLU A 125 11.19 -9.36 -59.04
C GLU A 125 12.63 -9.08 -58.58
N ASP A 126 12.92 -7.85 -58.17
CA ASP A 126 14.23 -7.47 -57.64
C ASP A 126 14.40 -8.03 -56.22
N ARG A 127 15.57 -8.63 -55.95
CA ARG A 127 15.94 -9.13 -54.63
C ARG A 127 15.87 -8.05 -53.54
N LEU A 128 16.11 -6.78 -53.91
CA LEU A 128 16.02 -5.63 -53.01
C LEU A 128 14.58 -5.39 -52.51
N TYR A 129 13.56 -5.76 -53.29
CA TYR A 129 12.16 -5.55 -52.90
C TYR A 129 11.82 -6.27 -51.59
N SER A 130 12.21 -7.54 -51.46
CA SER A 130 12.00 -8.31 -50.22
C SER A 130 12.71 -7.67 -49.03
N ILE A 131 13.95 -7.21 -49.22
CA ILE A 131 14.75 -6.59 -48.15
C ILE A 131 14.10 -5.28 -47.69
N LEU A 132 13.64 -4.45 -48.63
CA LEU A 132 12.96 -3.20 -48.32
C LEU A 132 11.64 -3.44 -47.56
N GLN A 133 10.88 -4.48 -47.92
CA GLN A 133 9.68 -4.85 -47.17
C GLN A 133 9.99 -5.30 -45.74
N ASP A 134 11.10 -6.00 -45.52
CA ASP A 134 11.55 -6.35 -44.17
C ASP A 134 11.94 -5.11 -43.36
N ILE A 135 12.67 -4.17 -43.96
CA ILE A 135 13.03 -2.89 -43.32
C ILE A 135 11.77 -2.08 -42.99
N GLU A 136 10.78 -2.01 -43.89
CA GLU A 136 9.51 -1.30 -43.64
C GLU A 136 8.78 -1.89 -42.43
N ARG A 137 8.71 -3.22 -42.37
CA ARG A 137 8.06 -3.98 -41.30
C ARG A 137 8.73 -3.70 -39.94
N GLU A 138 10.06 -3.74 -39.88
CA GLU A 138 10.81 -3.47 -38.66
C GLU A 138 10.70 -2.01 -38.24
N THR A 139 10.80 -1.07 -39.18
CA THR A 139 10.65 0.38 -38.91
C THR A 139 9.26 0.67 -38.33
N ARG A 140 8.20 0.07 -38.88
CA ARG A 140 6.84 0.20 -38.35
C ARG A 140 6.71 -0.40 -36.94
N SER A 141 7.39 -1.50 -36.65
CA SER A 141 7.44 -2.11 -35.31
C SER A 141 8.06 -1.16 -34.26
N TYR A 142 9.08 -0.38 -34.64
CA TYR A 142 9.66 0.63 -33.75
C TYR A 142 8.70 1.79 -33.47
N ILE A 143 7.97 2.29 -34.47
CA ILE A 143 6.93 3.31 -34.28
C ILE A 143 5.83 2.80 -33.34
N ASP A 144 5.39 1.54 -33.52
CA ASP A 144 4.40 0.92 -32.64
C ASP A 144 4.94 0.81 -31.19
N THR A 145 6.25 0.56 -31.03
CA THR A 145 6.91 0.42 -29.72
C THR A 145 7.01 1.76 -28.99
N THR A 146 7.44 2.82 -29.69
CA THR A 146 7.50 4.19 -29.14
C THR A 146 6.11 4.76 -28.84
N GLN A 147 5.08 4.40 -29.62
CA GLN A 147 3.70 4.78 -29.31
C GLN A 147 3.16 4.12 -28.04
N ASN A 148 3.56 2.87 -27.74
CA ASN A 148 3.19 2.24 -26.47
C ASN A 148 3.84 2.96 -25.26
N LEU A 149 5.05 3.52 -25.43
CA LEU A 149 5.69 4.37 -24.42
C LEU A 149 4.90 5.67 -24.18
N LEU A 150 4.37 6.30 -25.23
CA LEU A 150 3.49 7.47 -25.12
C LEU A 150 2.19 7.16 -24.39
N THR A 151 1.56 6.00 -24.66
CA THR A 151 0.34 5.60 -23.95
C THR A 151 0.54 5.54 -22.43
N PHE A 152 1.71 5.06 -21.98
CA PHE A 152 2.06 5.05 -20.56
C PHE A 152 2.20 6.46 -19.95
N SER A 153 2.75 7.41 -20.71
CA SER A 153 2.86 8.81 -20.29
C SER A 153 1.50 9.51 -20.15
N HIS A 154 0.59 9.27 -21.09
CA HIS A 154 -0.72 9.93 -21.11
C HIS A 154 -1.70 9.38 -20.06
N MET A 155 -1.55 8.13 -19.64
CA MET A 155 -2.37 7.49 -18.59
C MET A 155 -2.39 8.23 -17.24
N GLN A 156 -1.37 9.06 -16.95
CA GLN A 156 -1.26 9.81 -15.68
C GLN A 156 -1.86 11.23 -15.77
N ARG A 157 -1.98 11.80 -16.98
CA ARG A 157 -2.47 13.18 -17.18
C ARG A 157 -3.97 13.27 -17.42
N GLU A 158 -4.60 12.22 -17.92
CA GLU A 158 -6.05 12.21 -18.08
C GLU A 158 -6.73 12.28 -16.71
N LYS A 159 -7.58 13.29 -16.49
CA LYS A 159 -8.54 13.31 -15.39
C LYS A 159 -9.17 11.92 -15.34
N LYS A 160 -9.23 11.33 -14.14
CA LYS A 160 -9.86 10.04 -13.83
C LYS A 160 -11.36 10.05 -14.25
N VAL A 161 -11.64 9.97 -15.55
CA VAL A 161 -12.99 9.80 -16.09
C VAL A 161 -13.32 8.33 -15.89
N HIS A 162 -13.83 8.04 -14.70
CA HIS A 162 -14.37 6.72 -14.42
C HIS A 162 -15.72 6.61 -15.09
N GLN A 163 -15.78 5.81 -16.16
CA GLN A 163 -17.05 5.42 -16.76
C GLN A 163 -17.44 4.07 -16.16
N LYS A 164 -18.73 3.90 -15.88
CA LYS A 164 -19.28 2.59 -15.55
C LYS A 164 -19.42 1.82 -16.86
N GLU A 165 -18.53 0.87 -17.10
CA GLU A 165 -18.61 -0.01 -18.26
C GLU A 165 -18.24 -1.45 -17.86
N SER A 166 -18.90 -2.42 -18.49
CA SER A 166 -18.62 -3.84 -18.28
C SER A 166 -17.29 -4.23 -18.94
N LEU A 167 -16.44 -4.96 -18.20
CA LEU A 167 -15.21 -5.57 -18.73
C LEU A 167 -15.47 -6.43 -19.98
N ASN A 168 -16.66 -7.03 -20.06
CA ASN A 168 -17.10 -7.83 -21.20
C ASN A 168 -17.13 -7.01 -22.49
N THR A 169 -17.64 -5.77 -22.41
CA THR A 169 -17.75 -4.83 -23.54
C THR A 169 -16.36 -4.39 -24.00
N ILE A 170 -15.48 -4.07 -23.06
CA ILE A 170 -14.11 -3.65 -23.35
C ILE A 170 -13.33 -4.80 -24.01
N LEU A 171 -13.42 -6.01 -23.47
CA LEU A 171 -12.77 -7.20 -24.04
C LEU A 171 -13.27 -7.49 -25.46
N ASN A 172 -14.58 -7.33 -25.72
CA ASN A 172 -15.14 -7.51 -27.06
C ASN A 172 -14.57 -6.49 -28.06
N ARG A 173 -14.40 -5.22 -27.68
CA ARG A 173 -13.73 -4.22 -28.54
C ARG A 173 -12.30 -4.65 -28.85
N VAL A 174 -11.54 -5.08 -27.85
CA VAL A 174 -10.15 -5.53 -28.04
C VAL A 174 -10.06 -6.74 -28.97
N LEU A 175 -10.92 -7.74 -28.79
CA LEU A 175 -10.96 -8.92 -29.66
C LEU A 175 -11.34 -8.55 -31.10
N LYS A 176 -12.26 -7.59 -31.28
CA LYS A 176 -12.62 -7.06 -32.60
C LYS A 176 -11.45 -6.33 -33.26
N LEU A 177 -10.69 -5.54 -32.50
CA LEU A 177 -9.47 -4.88 -33.01
C LEU A 177 -8.40 -5.89 -33.43
N LEU A 178 -8.37 -7.07 -32.81
CA LEU A 178 -7.41 -8.13 -33.10
C LEU A 178 -7.94 -9.18 -34.09
N SER A 179 -9.19 -9.08 -34.57
CA SER A 179 -9.87 -10.14 -35.34
C SER A 179 -9.08 -10.57 -36.57
N TYR A 180 -8.66 -9.61 -37.40
CA TYR A 180 -7.87 -9.89 -38.60
C TYR A 180 -6.57 -10.65 -38.27
N ARG A 181 -5.92 -10.29 -37.16
CA ARG A 181 -4.68 -10.95 -36.73
C ARG A 181 -4.96 -12.34 -36.14
N ILE A 182 -6.06 -12.52 -35.43
CA ILE A 182 -6.49 -13.81 -34.86
C ILE A 182 -6.78 -14.79 -36.02
N GLU A 183 -7.55 -14.35 -37.01
CA GLU A 183 -7.89 -15.12 -38.21
C GLU A 183 -6.65 -15.46 -39.03
N LYS A 184 -5.82 -14.46 -39.36
CA LYS A 184 -4.60 -14.65 -40.17
C LYS A 184 -3.62 -15.66 -39.54
N ASN A 185 -3.58 -15.75 -38.21
CA ASN A 185 -2.68 -16.66 -37.50
C ASN A 185 -3.36 -17.95 -37.01
N ASN A 186 -4.60 -18.24 -37.45
CA ASN A 186 -5.38 -19.41 -37.04
C ASN A 186 -5.44 -19.61 -35.51
N ILE A 187 -5.64 -18.52 -34.77
CA ILE A 187 -5.71 -18.54 -33.32
C ILE A 187 -7.17 -18.78 -32.90
N SER A 188 -7.42 -19.85 -32.14
CA SER A 188 -8.73 -20.07 -31.50
C SER A 188 -8.80 -19.26 -30.20
N VAL A 189 -9.86 -18.48 -30.02
CA VAL A 189 -10.08 -17.71 -28.78
C VAL A 189 -11.31 -18.26 -28.08
N SER A 190 -11.14 -18.82 -26.89
CA SER A 190 -12.24 -19.22 -26.01
C SER A 190 -12.47 -18.15 -24.95
N LYS A 191 -13.72 -17.70 -24.82
CA LYS A 191 -14.10 -16.68 -23.84
C LYS A 191 -14.95 -17.34 -22.76
N ASN A 192 -14.48 -17.31 -21.51
CA ASN A 192 -15.25 -17.77 -20.36
C ASN A 192 -15.39 -16.61 -19.38
N ILE A 193 -16.56 -15.96 -19.38
CA ILE A 193 -16.87 -14.87 -18.47
C ILE A 193 -18.14 -15.27 -17.72
N SER A 194 -18.06 -15.29 -16.39
CA SER A 194 -19.22 -15.55 -15.53
C SER A 194 -20.32 -14.52 -15.76
N ILE A 195 -21.57 -14.97 -15.82
CA ILE A 195 -22.74 -14.08 -15.91
C ILE A 195 -22.86 -13.30 -14.59
N GLY A 196 -23.09 -11.99 -14.67
CA GLY A 196 -23.30 -11.13 -13.49
C GLY A 196 -22.10 -10.28 -13.07
N VAL A 197 -21.11 -10.05 -13.94
CA VAL A 197 -20.01 -9.10 -13.66
C VAL A 197 -20.59 -7.68 -13.51
N PRO A 198 -20.44 -7.03 -12.35
CA PRO A 198 -20.95 -5.68 -12.15
C PRO A 198 -20.18 -4.66 -12.98
N ASP A 199 -20.84 -3.58 -13.36
CA ASP A 199 -20.17 -2.43 -13.97
C ASP A 199 -19.27 -1.76 -12.92
N ILE A 200 -17.99 -1.67 -13.23
CA ILE A 200 -16.99 -1.10 -12.33
C ILE A 200 -16.62 0.30 -12.86
N PRO A 201 -16.62 1.34 -12.01
CA PRO A 201 -16.10 2.65 -12.41
C PRO A 201 -14.61 2.52 -12.74
N MET A 202 -14.25 2.69 -14.01
CA MET A 202 -12.87 2.51 -14.49
C MET A 202 -12.52 3.50 -15.60
N ASN A 203 -11.22 3.71 -15.83
CA ASN A 203 -10.77 4.31 -17.07
C ASN A 203 -10.76 3.21 -18.16
N VAL A 204 -11.73 3.29 -19.07
CA VAL A 204 -11.94 2.32 -20.16
C VAL A 204 -10.71 2.19 -21.05
N ASN A 205 -10.07 3.31 -21.41
CA ASN A 205 -8.86 3.31 -22.25
C ASN A 205 -7.72 2.54 -21.57
N ASN A 206 -7.57 2.72 -20.26
CA ASN A 206 -6.52 2.06 -19.50
C ASN A 206 -6.69 0.54 -19.49
N ILE A 207 -7.91 0.08 -19.23
CA ILE A 207 -8.23 -1.35 -19.21
C ILE A 207 -8.15 -1.96 -20.61
N GLN A 208 -8.59 -1.23 -21.63
CA GLN A 208 -8.43 -1.64 -23.03
C GLN A 208 -6.95 -1.87 -23.37
N GLN A 209 -6.07 -0.97 -22.94
CA GLN A 209 -4.63 -1.08 -23.17
C GLN A 209 -4.00 -2.27 -22.43
N VAL A 210 -4.43 -2.54 -21.18
CA VAL A 210 -3.99 -3.73 -20.44
C VAL A 210 -4.34 -5.00 -21.21
N PHE A 211 -5.59 -5.13 -21.69
CA PHE A 211 -5.99 -6.30 -22.48
C PHE A 211 -5.21 -6.42 -23.78
N LEU A 212 -4.97 -5.31 -24.51
CA LEU A 212 -4.14 -5.31 -25.71
C LEU A 212 -2.72 -5.80 -25.41
N ASN A 213 -2.10 -5.33 -24.34
CA ASN A 213 -0.74 -5.72 -23.96
C ASN A 213 -0.66 -7.20 -23.56
N LEU A 214 -1.61 -7.68 -22.74
CA LEU A 214 -1.66 -9.09 -22.34
C LEU A 214 -1.83 -10.01 -23.56
N LEU A 215 -2.76 -9.68 -24.46
CA LEU A 215 -3.00 -10.48 -25.66
C LEU A 215 -1.82 -10.44 -26.65
N LYS A 216 -1.07 -9.33 -26.71
CA LYS A 216 0.19 -9.24 -27.47
C LYS A 216 1.26 -10.19 -26.92
N ILE A 217 1.45 -10.24 -25.60
CA ILE A 217 2.50 -11.07 -24.95
C ILE A 217 2.22 -12.56 -25.14
N LEU A 218 0.94 -12.99 -25.11
CA LEU A 218 0.56 -14.40 -25.25
C LEU A 218 0.94 -15.02 -26.61
N LYS A 219 1.33 -14.20 -27.60
CA LYS A 219 1.92 -14.66 -28.87
C LYS A 219 3.35 -15.19 -28.72
N TYR A 220 4.15 -14.68 -27.78
CA TYR A 220 5.57 -15.03 -27.65
C TYR A 220 5.80 -16.43 -27.09
N LYS A 221 4.87 -16.95 -26.27
CA LYS A 221 5.05 -18.26 -25.60
C LYS A 221 5.03 -19.47 -26.54
N LYS A 222 4.63 -19.33 -27.82
CA LYS A 222 4.59 -20.42 -28.81
C LYS A 222 5.86 -20.53 -29.67
N ARG A 223 6.81 -19.58 -29.58
CA ARG A 223 8.01 -19.54 -30.45
C ARG A 223 9.24 -20.27 -29.88
N TYR A 224 9.20 -20.73 -28.63
CA TYR A 224 10.40 -21.26 -27.94
C TYR A 224 10.32 -22.70 -27.40
N GLN A 225 9.27 -23.47 -27.69
CA GLN A 225 9.24 -24.90 -27.30
C GLN A 225 8.33 -25.71 -28.24
N GLU A 226 8.97 -26.44 -29.19
CA GLU A 226 8.78 -27.86 -29.56
C GLU A 226 9.06 -28.16 -31.06
N PRO A 227 9.75 -29.28 -31.40
CA PRO A 227 10.02 -29.71 -32.78
C PRO A 227 8.79 -30.37 -33.45
N PRO A 228 8.84 -30.65 -34.77
CA PRO A 228 7.64 -30.82 -35.58
C PRO A 228 7.22 -32.29 -35.67
N GLU A 229 6.10 -32.67 -35.06
CA GLU A 229 5.27 -33.78 -35.57
C GLU A 229 3.78 -33.54 -35.24
N VAL A 230 3.01 -33.32 -36.32
CA VAL A 230 1.61 -33.73 -36.53
C VAL A 230 0.47 -33.06 -35.71
N LYS A 231 -0.21 -32.19 -36.48
CA LYS A 231 -1.68 -31.96 -36.58
C LYS A 231 -2.38 -31.07 -35.54
N THR A 232 -2.70 -29.86 -36.01
CA THR A 232 -3.83 -28.99 -35.60
C THR A 232 -3.97 -28.78 -34.10
N SER A 233 -3.00 -28.10 -33.49
CA SER A 233 -3.11 -27.68 -32.09
C SER A 233 -3.99 -26.44 -31.94
N LYS A 234 -5.28 -26.72 -31.67
CA LYS A 234 -6.31 -25.79 -31.20
C LYS A 234 -5.84 -25.16 -29.89
N ALA A 235 -5.38 -23.91 -29.93
CA ALA A 235 -5.00 -23.18 -28.73
C ALA A 235 -6.28 -22.77 -27.97
N LEU A 236 -6.57 -23.40 -26.84
CA LEU A 236 -7.63 -23.00 -25.91
C LEU A 236 -7.03 -22.05 -24.89
N TYR A 237 -7.44 -20.78 -24.93
CA TYR A 237 -7.03 -19.78 -23.94
C TYR A 237 -8.16 -19.58 -22.94
N THR A 238 -8.03 -20.13 -21.74
CA THR A 238 -8.99 -19.93 -20.64
C THR A 238 -8.57 -18.74 -19.79
N PHE A 239 -9.24 -17.59 -19.99
CA PHE A 239 -9.16 -16.47 -19.06
C PHE A 239 -10.07 -16.75 -17.87
N SER A 240 -9.48 -17.12 -16.73
CA SER A 240 -10.22 -17.25 -15.47
C SER A 240 -10.32 -15.89 -14.76
N PHE A 241 -11.52 -15.52 -14.31
CA PHE A 241 -11.85 -14.24 -13.67
C PHE A 241 -10.94 -13.83 -12.49
N PRO A 242 -10.47 -14.74 -11.61
CA PRO A 242 -9.56 -14.41 -10.51
C PRO A 242 -8.21 -13.86 -10.98
N SER A 243 -7.72 -14.29 -12.15
CA SER A 243 -6.42 -13.86 -12.68
C SER A 243 -6.45 -12.42 -13.18
N ILE A 244 -7.59 -11.98 -13.73
CA ILE A 244 -7.79 -10.60 -14.21
C ILE A 244 -7.93 -9.65 -13.02
N LEU A 245 -8.65 -10.06 -11.97
CA LEU A 245 -8.74 -9.28 -10.73
C LEU A 245 -7.41 -9.20 -9.99
N TYR A 246 -6.60 -10.27 -10.03
CA TYR A 246 -5.26 -10.28 -9.44
C TYR A 246 -4.29 -9.34 -10.17
N ILE A 247 -4.34 -9.33 -11.51
CA ILE A 247 -3.57 -8.39 -12.33
C ILE A 247 -4.05 -6.95 -12.10
N TYR A 248 -5.36 -6.72 -12.04
CA TYR A 248 -5.95 -5.42 -11.69
C TYR A 248 -5.52 -4.97 -10.29
N TRP A 249 -5.58 -5.84 -9.29
CA TRP A 249 -5.15 -5.55 -7.92
C TRP A 249 -3.64 -5.22 -7.86
N LYS A 250 -2.79 -5.96 -8.57
CA LYS A 250 -1.34 -5.69 -8.66
C LYS A 250 -1.01 -4.37 -9.36
N VAL A 251 -1.71 -4.06 -10.47
CA VAL A 251 -1.53 -2.82 -11.24
C VAL A 251 -2.06 -1.61 -10.45
N CYS A 252 -3.18 -1.75 -9.73
CA CYS A 252 -3.70 -0.71 -8.84
C CYS A 252 -2.81 -0.46 -7.62
N GLN A 253 -2.00 -1.44 -7.19
CA GLN A 253 -1.02 -1.31 -6.11
C GLN A 253 0.35 -0.76 -6.59
N GLY A 254 0.49 -0.37 -7.86
CA GLY A 254 1.74 0.19 -8.40
C GLY A 254 2.88 -0.82 -8.54
N ILE A 255 2.60 -2.12 -8.46
CA ILE A 255 3.60 -3.17 -8.68
C ILE A 255 3.72 -3.41 -10.18
N VAL A 256 4.82 -2.97 -10.77
CA VAL A 256 5.18 -3.25 -12.17
C VAL A 256 5.55 -4.71 -12.30
N ILE A 257 4.73 -5.49 -13.01
CA ILE A 257 5.06 -6.87 -13.39
C ILE A 257 5.95 -6.78 -14.62
N PHE A 258 7.26 -6.90 -14.43
CA PHE A 258 8.19 -7.27 -15.50
C PHE A 258 8.15 -8.80 -15.71
N PRO A 259 8.51 -9.28 -16.91
CA PRO A 259 8.33 -10.68 -17.33
C PRO A 259 9.06 -11.70 -16.46
#